data_AF-A0AAP9YAS9-F1
#
_entry.id   AF-A0AAP9YAS9-F1
#
_cell.length_a   1.000
_cell.length_b   1.000
_cell.length_c   1.000
_cell.angle_alpha   90.00
_cell.angle_beta   90.00
_cell.angle_gamma   90.00
#
_symmetry.space_group_name_H-M   'P 1'
#
loop_
_entity.id
_entity.type
_entity.pdbx_description
1 polymer ?
#
loop_
_entity_poly.entity_id
_entity_poly.type
_entity_poly.pdbx_seq_one_letter_code
_entity_poly.pdbx_strand_id
1 'polypeptide(L)'
;MSRKQILLNAFNMNCVGHINHGLWTHPRDRSTEFNTLEYWTELARLLERGLFDGLFIADIAGVYDVYRQSLDLTLREAIQLPVHDPLMLVSAMAGATRHLGFGVTASLSYEPPYLLARRLSTLDHLSRGRVGWNIVTGYLESAARALGLEHQVEHDRRYDQADEYLEVLYKLFEGSWEDGAVLEDRAGRRYADPARVHKVEHHGEFYRVEGYHLCSPSPQRTPLLFQAGTSERGRRFAGRHAEGVFITGQHPQAVAEQVRQVRAEAVAAGRPADAVKLFMGLTVIVAPSEAEARDKHAEYLRYASPEAGLAHLSSSIGIDLAAYGLDEPIRYQKTNAIESVARTFTAAGSGWTKRKLLEQHALGGRYPTIVGSPQQVADALANWIEQTDLDGFNLTRTVTPESYADFIDLVVPELQSRGLYKTAYAAGSLREKLFAAGPRLPASHPGAAWRDLSRAAERALRA
;
A
#
# COMPACT_ATOMS: atom_id res chain seq x y z
N MET A 1 -27.04 -8.74 -13.76
CA MET A 1 -25.92 -7.80 -13.55
C MET A 1 -24.64 -8.61 -13.52
N SER A 2 -23.57 -8.21 -14.21
CA SER A 2 -22.29 -8.93 -14.15
C SER A 2 -21.73 -8.87 -12.72
N ARG A 3 -21.23 -9.99 -12.20
CA ARG A 3 -20.64 -10.07 -10.86
C ARG A 3 -19.34 -9.25 -10.82
N LYS A 4 -19.09 -8.54 -9.73
CA LYS A 4 -17.88 -7.72 -9.53
C LYS A 4 -16.64 -8.61 -9.59
N GLN A 5 -15.66 -8.27 -10.44
CA GLN A 5 -14.38 -8.98 -10.48
C GLN A 5 -13.52 -8.58 -9.29
N ILE A 6 -12.86 -9.56 -8.69
CA ILE A 6 -11.95 -9.38 -7.55
C ILE A 6 -10.62 -8.85 -8.06
N LEU A 7 -10.17 -7.73 -7.49
CA LEU A 7 -8.82 -7.23 -7.71
C LEU A 7 -7.85 -7.88 -6.73
N LEU A 8 -6.67 -8.29 -7.20
CA LEU A 8 -5.68 -8.98 -6.36
C LEU A 8 -4.32 -8.31 -6.43
N ASN A 9 -3.82 -7.88 -5.27
CA ASN A 9 -2.43 -7.50 -5.11
C ASN A 9 -1.68 -8.51 -4.25
N ALA A 10 -0.41 -8.73 -4.56
CA ALA A 10 0.51 -9.40 -3.65
C ALA A 10 1.07 -8.38 -2.69
N PHE A 11 0.94 -8.59 -1.38
CA PHE A 11 1.42 -7.68 -0.35
C PHE A 11 2.77 -8.14 0.22
N ASN A 12 3.82 -7.42 -0.16
CA ASN A 12 5.20 -7.75 0.18
C ASN A 12 5.95 -6.51 0.68
N MET A 13 7.20 -6.69 1.08
CA MET A 13 8.09 -5.64 1.56
C MET A 13 9.53 -6.05 1.26
N ASN A 14 10.40 -5.07 1.01
CA ASN A 14 11.80 -5.31 0.68
C ASN A 14 12.64 -5.66 1.92
N CYS A 15 12.26 -6.75 2.60
CA CYS A 15 12.83 -7.25 3.84
C CYS A 15 12.61 -8.77 3.96
N VAL A 16 13.21 -9.39 4.99
CA VAL A 16 13.03 -10.82 5.30
C VAL A 16 11.66 -11.09 5.94
N GLY A 17 11.42 -10.61 7.17
CA GLY A 17 10.14 -10.75 7.86
C GLY A 17 9.21 -9.57 7.61
N HIS A 18 8.06 -9.80 6.96
CA HIS A 18 7.08 -8.75 6.66
C HIS A 18 5.91 -8.74 7.66
N ILE A 19 4.95 -9.68 7.51
CA ILE A 19 3.76 -9.73 8.38
C ILE A 19 3.65 -11.04 9.15
N ASN A 20 3.75 -12.20 8.49
CA ASN A 20 3.66 -13.49 9.16
C ASN A 20 5.06 -13.89 9.66
N HIS A 21 5.45 -13.35 10.83
CA HIS A 21 6.82 -13.45 11.36
C HIS A 21 7.22 -14.86 11.79
N GLY A 22 8.53 -15.15 11.76
CA GLY A 22 9.14 -16.46 12.05
C GLY A 22 9.23 -17.40 10.83
N LEU A 23 8.34 -17.25 9.85
CA LEU A 23 8.24 -18.15 8.69
C LEU A 23 9.47 -18.17 7.77
N TRP A 24 10.40 -17.21 7.88
CA TRP A 24 11.66 -17.21 7.14
C TRP A 24 12.54 -18.42 7.44
N THR A 25 12.30 -19.10 8.57
CA THR A 25 13.00 -20.33 8.98
C THR A 25 12.44 -21.59 8.30
N HIS A 26 11.29 -21.50 7.64
CA HIS A 26 10.69 -22.62 6.94
C HIS A 26 11.58 -23.04 5.75
N PRO A 27 11.88 -24.34 5.53
CA PRO A 27 12.87 -24.78 4.53
C PRO A 27 12.50 -24.46 3.07
N ARG A 28 11.21 -24.22 2.80
CA ARG A 28 10.70 -23.77 1.49
C ARG A 28 10.66 -22.25 1.30
N ASP A 29 10.93 -21.49 2.35
CA ASP A 29 10.90 -20.02 2.28
C ASP A 29 12.20 -19.48 1.67
N ARG A 30 12.06 -18.51 0.77
CA ARG A 30 13.16 -17.85 0.06
C ARG A 30 13.30 -16.36 0.43
N SER A 31 12.65 -15.88 1.48
CA SER A 31 12.63 -14.45 1.81
C SER A 31 13.99 -13.89 2.25
N THR A 32 14.93 -14.75 2.64
CA THR A 32 16.33 -14.36 2.89
C THR A 32 17.05 -13.91 1.61
N GLU A 33 16.52 -14.23 0.44
CA GLU A 33 17.03 -13.82 -0.88
C GLU A 33 16.53 -12.44 -1.33
N PHE A 34 15.79 -11.70 -0.47
CA PHE A 34 15.21 -10.38 -0.78
C PHE A 34 16.24 -9.34 -1.28
N ASN A 35 17.52 -9.56 -1.01
CA ASN A 35 18.62 -8.70 -1.45
C ASN A 35 19.17 -9.05 -2.85
N THR A 36 18.55 -9.98 -3.57
CA THR A 36 18.90 -10.37 -4.94
C THR A 36 17.85 -9.88 -5.94
N LEU A 37 18.27 -9.56 -7.16
CA LEU A 37 17.34 -9.06 -8.18
C LEU A 37 16.48 -10.19 -8.76
N GLU A 38 17.04 -11.39 -8.81
CA GLU A 38 16.44 -12.62 -9.30
C GLU A 38 15.17 -12.94 -8.50
N TYR A 39 15.25 -12.89 -7.17
CA TYR A 39 14.08 -13.09 -6.28
C TYR A 39 12.88 -12.21 -6.68
N TRP A 40 13.12 -10.91 -6.89
CA TRP A 40 12.06 -9.96 -7.23
C TRP A 40 11.54 -10.12 -8.66
N THR A 41 12.42 -10.37 -9.63
CA THR A 41 12.01 -10.57 -11.03
C THR A 41 11.29 -11.90 -11.24
N GLU A 42 11.67 -12.96 -10.52
CA GLU A 42 10.95 -14.25 -10.47
C GLU A 42 9.56 -14.07 -9.84
N LEU A 43 9.48 -13.38 -8.70
CA LEU A 43 8.19 -13.08 -8.06
C LEU A 43 7.28 -12.28 -8.99
N ALA A 44 7.80 -11.23 -9.64
CA ALA A 44 7.00 -10.43 -10.57
C ALA A 44 6.44 -11.25 -11.75
N ARG A 45 7.25 -12.17 -12.31
CA ARG A 45 6.78 -13.08 -13.38
C ARG A 45 5.74 -14.07 -12.87
N LEU A 46 5.93 -14.61 -11.66
CA LEU A 46 4.97 -15.49 -11.01
C LEU A 46 3.62 -14.80 -10.84
N LEU A 47 3.61 -13.58 -10.29
CA LEU A 47 2.39 -12.80 -10.08
C LEU A 47 1.70 -12.44 -11.41
N GLU A 48 2.48 -12.11 -12.45
CA GLU A 48 1.93 -11.84 -13.79
C GLU A 48 1.30 -13.09 -14.43
N ARG A 49 1.88 -14.29 -14.22
CA ARG A 49 1.24 -15.56 -14.61
C ARG A 49 -0.11 -15.74 -13.94
N GLY A 50 -0.20 -15.36 -12.66
CA GLY A 50 -1.42 -15.37 -11.88
C GLY A 50 -2.42 -14.27 -12.18
N LEU A 51 -2.13 -13.40 -13.15
CA LEU A 51 -2.91 -12.21 -13.51
C LEU A 51 -3.10 -11.20 -12.38
N PHE A 52 -2.23 -11.14 -11.37
CA PHE A 52 -2.35 -10.16 -10.28
C PHE A 52 -2.40 -8.72 -10.80
N ASP A 53 -3.22 -7.87 -10.19
CA ASP A 53 -3.32 -6.45 -10.54
C ASP A 53 -2.04 -5.69 -10.19
N GLY A 54 -1.41 -6.05 -9.07
CA GLY A 54 -0.11 -5.49 -8.73
C GLY A 54 0.65 -6.23 -7.65
N LEU A 55 1.92 -5.87 -7.53
CA LEU A 55 2.74 -6.11 -6.36
C LEU A 55 2.73 -4.82 -5.52
N PHE A 56 2.16 -4.91 -4.33
CA PHE A 56 2.10 -3.82 -3.35
C PHE A 56 3.26 -3.99 -2.36
N ILE A 57 4.22 -3.06 -2.40
CA ILE A 57 5.47 -3.10 -1.66
C ILE A 57 5.39 -2.08 -0.51
N ALA A 58 5.23 -2.59 0.70
CA ALA A 58 5.29 -1.81 1.94
C ALA A 58 6.71 -1.28 2.18
N ASP A 59 6.82 -0.27 3.04
CA ASP A 59 8.09 0.27 3.49
C ASP A 59 7.98 0.96 4.86
N ILE A 60 9.11 1.05 5.55
CA ILE A 60 9.29 1.82 6.78
C ILE A 60 10.64 2.55 6.74
N ALA A 61 10.71 3.72 7.37
CA ALA A 61 11.96 4.48 7.53
C ALA A 61 12.57 4.34 8.94
N GLY A 62 11.99 3.49 9.79
CA GLY A 62 12.39 3.30 11.18
C GLY A 62 12.45 1.83 11.54
N VAL A 63 12.66 1.55 12.82
CA VAL A 63 12.81 0.20 13.38
C VAL A 63 11.76 -0.08 14.45
N TYR A 64 11.48 -1.36 14.69
CA TYR A 64 10.60 -1.84 15.75
C TYR A 64 11.39 -1.98 17.06
N ASP A 65 11.47 -0.92 17.86
CA ASP A 65 12.28 -0.83 19.08
C ASP A 65 11.44 -0.65 20.37
N VAL A 66 10.11 -0.73 20.28
CA VAL A 66 9.22 -0.48 21.44
C VAL A 66 9.12 -1.67 22.37
N TYR A 67 9.03 -2.89 21.82
CA TYR A 67 8.88 -4.12 22.63
C TYR A 67 10.13 -4.39 23.45
N ARG A 68 10.00 -4.48 24.78
CA ARG A 68 11.13 -4.54 25.74
C ARG A 68 12.12 -3.39 25.59
N GLN A 69 11.73 -2.29 24.95
CA GLN A 69 12.58 -1.13 24.66
C GLN A 69 13.92 -1.53 24.00
N SER A 70 13.89 -2.53 23.11
CA SER A 70 15.10 -3.13 22.53
C SER A 70 14.88 -3.57 21.08
N LEU A 71 15.98 -3.60 20.32
CA LEU A 71 16.03 -4.15 18.97
C LEU A 71 16.32 -5.66 18.94
N ASP A 72 16.62 -6.28 20.07
CA ASP A 72 17.12 -7.66 20.12
C ASP A 72 16.18 -8.65 19.43
N LEU A 73 14.88 -8.61 19.74
CA LEU A 73 13.91 -9.52 19.13
C LEU A 73 13.72 -9.17 17.65
N THR A 74 13.66 -7.88 17.32
CA THR A 74 13.53 -7.38 15.94
C THR A 74 14.67 -7.89 15.05
N LEU A 75 15.91 -7.89 15.55
CA LEU A 75 17.07 -8.42 14.82
C LEU A 75 17.07 -9.95 14.76
N ARG A 76 16.72 -10.65 15.84
CA ARG A 76 16.70 -12.13 15.88
C ARG A 76 15.63 -12.74 14.98
N GLU A 77 14.48 -12.09 14.87
CA GLU A 77 13.30 -12.58 14.12
C GLU A 77 13.12 -11.87 12.77
N ALA A 78 14.06 -11.00 12.41
CA ALA A 78 14.05 -10.19 11.19
C ALA A 78 12.74 -9.41 10.96
N ILE A 79 12.23 -8.76 12.02
CA ILE A 79 10.96 -8.02 12.03
C ILE A 79 11.13 -6.73 11.21
N GLN A 80 10.94 -6.84 9.90
CA GLN A 80 11.17 -5.78 8.90
C GLN A 80 12.55 -5.11 9.00
N LEU A 81 13.54 -5.82 9.55
CA LEU A 81 14.93 -5.36 9.65
C LEU A 81 15.85 -6.56 9.39
N PRO A 82 16.76 -6.51 8.38
CA PRO A 82 17.01 -5.40 7.46
C PRO A 82 15.82 -5.09 6.52
N VAL A 83 15.73 -3.83 6.08
CA VAL A 83 14.82 -3.36 5.03
C VAL A 83 15.60 -2.51 4.04
N HIS A 84 15.36 -2.74 2.74
CA HIS A 84 16.00 -2.01 1.64
C HIS A 84 14.97 -1.13 0.91
N ASP A 85 15.43 -0.15 0.13
CA ASP A 85 14.57 0.79 -0.61
C ASP A 85 13.65 0.04 -1.62
N PRO A 86 12.32 0.18 -1.54
CA PRO A 86 11.39 -0.49 -2.46
C PRO A 86 11.39 0.11 -3.89
N LEU A 87 11.72 1.40 -4.07
CA LEU A 87 11.71 2.04 -5.39
C LEU A 87 12.77 1.44 -6.32
N MET A 88 13.90 0.98 -5.75
CA MET A 88 15.02 0.44 -6.52
C MET A 88 14.66 -0.88 -7.24
N LEU A 89 13.67 -1.62 -6.74
CA LEU A 89 13.25 -2.90 -7.31
C LEU A 89 12.41 -2.75 -8.59
N VAL A 90 11.69 -1.63 -8.70
CA VAL A 90 10.57 -1.50 -9.65
C VAL A 90 11.02 -1.59 -11.11
N SER A 91 12.14 -0.96 -11.47
CA SER A 91 12.60 -0.93 -12.87
C SER A 91 12.94 -2.32 -13.40
N ALA A 92 13.59 -3.16 -12.59
CA ALA A 92 13.93 -4.53 -12.96
C ALA A 92 12.69 -5.41 -13.08
N MET A 93 11.78 -5.36 -12.10
CA MET A 93 10.52 -6.10 -12.17
C MET A 93 9.64 -5.64 -13.34
N ALA A 94 9.61 -4.33 -13.61
CA ALA A 94 8.92 -3.77 -14.77
C ALA A 94 9.50 -4.26 -16.09
N GLY A 95 10.83 -4.38 -16.21
CA GLY A 95 11.49 -4.96 -17.39
C GLY A 95 11.18 -6.46 -17.58
N ALA A 96 10.97 -7.18 -16.48
CA ALA A 96 10.63 -8.61 -16.48
C ALA A 96 9.15 -8.93 -16.75
N THR A 97 8.27 -7.91 -16.80
CA THR A 97 6.81 -8.06 -16.90
C THR A 97 6.22 -7.16 -18.00
N ARG A 98 4.91 -7.27 -18.26
CA ARG A 98 4.18 -6.50 -19.29
C ARG A 98 2.97 -5.75 -18.76
N HIS A 99 2.26 -6.31 -17.79
CA HIS A 99 0.96 -5.82 -17.32
C HIS A 99 0.91 -5.56 -15.81
N LEU A 100 1.67 -6.30 -15.01
CA LEU A 100 1.66 -6.21 -13.54
C LEU A 100 1.93 -4.78 -13.05
N GLY A 101 1.10 -4.28 -12.13
CA GLY A 101 1.30 -2.99 -11.46
C GLY A 101 2.29 -3.06 -10.30
N PHE A 102 2.86 -1.92 -9.92
CA PHE A 102 3.78 -1.81 -8.78
C PHE A 102 3.34 -0.68 -7.86
N GLY A 103 2.63 -1.02 -6.78
CA GLY A 103 2.26 -0.07 -5.73
C GLY A 103 3.40 0.05 -4.73
N VAL A 104 4.18 1.12 -4.78
CA VAL A 104 5.35 1.30 -3.91
C VAL A 104 5.07 2.30 -2.81
N THR A 105 5.46 1.95 -1.59
CA THR A 105 5.40 2.86 -0.45
C THR A 105 6.58 3.81 -0.50
N ALA A 106 6.29 5.10 -0.37
CA ALA A 106 7.30 6.13 -0.16
C ALA A 106 6.76 7.12 0.87
N SER A 107 7.51 7.34 1.95
CA SER A 107 7.14 8.28 3.00
C SER A 107 7.40 9.71 2.56
N LEU A 108 6.38 10.56 2.71
CA LEU A 108 6.48 11.99 2.38
C LEU A 108 7.18 12.81 3.47
N SER A 109 7.34 12.27 4.68
CA SER A 109 7.80 13.05 5.85
C SER A 109 9.27 13.45 5.81
N TYR A 110 10.08 12.85 4.94
CA TYR A 110 11.54 12.92 5.05
C TYR A 110 12.28 13.20 3.74
N GLU A 111 11.56 13.34 2.62
CA GLU A 111 12.16 13.64 1.32
C GLU A 111 11.47 14.83 0.65
N PRO A 112 12.22 15.79 0.09
CA PRO A 112 11.62 16.90 -0.65
C PRO A 112 10.75 16.45 -1.85
N PRO A 113 9.56 17.03 -2.05
CA PRO A 113 8.60 16.64 -3.09
C PRO A 113 9.18 16.67 -4.51
N TYR A 114 10.08 17.60 -4.79
CA TYR A 114 10.68 17.76 -6.11
C TYR A 114 11.49 16.52 -6.56
N LEU A 115 12.23 15.87 -5.65
CA LEU A 115 13.02 14.69 -5.98
C LEU A 115 12.16 13.43 -6.08
N LEU A 116 11.17 13.30 -5.20
CA LEU A 116 10.20 12.20 -5.28
C LEU A 116 9.40 12.28 -6.59
N ALA A 117 8.98 13.48 -7.00
CA ALA A 117 8.31 13.70 -8.28
C ALA A 117 9.13 13.12 -9.44
N ARG A 118 10.43 13.45 -9.48
CA ARG A 118 11.32 12.94 -10.52
C ARG A 118 11.39 11.41 -10.52
N ARG A 119 11.54 10.77 -9.36
CA ARG A 119 11.62 9.30 -9.25
C ARG A 119 10.34 8.62 -9.71
N LEU A 120 9.19 9.12 -9.26
CA LEU A 120 7.88 8.55 -9.63
C LEU A 120 7.59 8.73 -11.12
N SER A 121 7.84 9.91 -11.72
CA SER A 121 7.69 10.09 -13.17
C SER A 121 8.64 9.20 -13.96
N THR A 122 9.87 8.98 -13.47
CA THR A 122 10.84 8.08 -14.11
C THR A 122 10.32 6.65 -14.11
N LEU A 123 9.85 6.15 -12.95
CA LEU A 123 9.27 4.81 -12.87
C LEU A 123 7.98 4.69 -13.69
N ASP A 124 7.19 5.74 -13.80
CA ASP A 124 5.98 5.75 -14.64
C ASP A 124 6.33 5.60 -16.13
N HIS A 125 7.37 6.31 -16.61
CA HIS A 125 7.92 6.13 -17.96
C HIS A 125 8.47 4.71 -18.17
N LEU A 126 9.38 4.25 -17.30
CA LEU A 126 10.06 2.96 -17.45
C LEU A 126 9.10 1.78 -17.37
N SER A 127 8.08 1.89 -16.52
CA SER A 127 7.04 0.85 -16.36
C SER A 127 5.92 0.96 -17.39
N ARG A 128 5.89 2.03 -18.20
CA ARG A 128 4.82 2.35 -19.18
C ARG A 128 3.46 2.52 -18.51
N GLY A 129 3.41 3.33 -17.46
CA GLY A 129 2.17 3.64 -16.76
C GLY A 129 1.75 2.59 -15.73
N ARG A 130 2.68 1.81 -15.16
CA ARG A 130 2.33 0.70 -14.24
C ARG A 130 2.72 0.95 -12.78
N VAL A 131 3.24 2.13 -12.45
CA VAL A 131 3.59 2.48 -11.08
C VAL A 131 2.39 3.08 -10.34
N GLY A 132 2.23 2.70 -9.08
CA GLY A 132 1.38 3.35 -8.11
C GLY A 132 2.21 3.76 -6.89
N TRP A 133 1.75 4.77 -6.17
CA TRP A 133 2.40 5.28 -4.98
C TRP A 133 1.48 5.10 -3.77
N ASN A 134 1.92 4.32 -2.79
CA ASN A 134 1.28 4.24 -1.48
C ASN A 134 1.79 5.37 -0.58
N ILE A 135 0.91 6.33 -0.35
CA ILE A 135 1.17 7.55 0.42
C ILE A 135 1.10 7.22 1.91
N VAL A 136 2.23 7.39 2.61
CA VAL A 136 2.33 7.19 4.06
C VAL A 136 2.97 8.40 4.73
N THR A 137 2.51 8.70 5.94
CA THR A 137 2.98 9.82 6.78
C THR A 137 3.96 9.36 7.87
N GLY A 138 4.37 8.08 7.88
CA GLY A 138 5.18 7.48 8.96
C GLY A 138 4.39 7.20 10.25
N TYR A 139 5.03 6.61 11.26
CA TYR A 139 4.48 6.47 12.64
C TYR A 139 5.55 6.01 13.66
N LEU A 140 6.71 5.55 13.19
CA LEU A 140 7.83 5.14 14.03
C LEU A 140 8.65 6.35 14.50
N GLU A 141 8.76 6.54 15.82
CA GLU A 141 9.59 7.57 16.44
C GLU A 141 11.08 7.42 16.08
N SER A 142 11.53 6.18 15.92
CA SER A 142 12.90 5.86 15.52
C SER A 142 13.27 6.44 14.14
N ALA A 143 12.31 6.56 13.22
CA ALA A 143 12.53 7.19 11.91
C ALA A 143 12.81 8.70 12.06
N ALA A 144 12.05 9.40 12.91
CA ALA A 144 12.25 10.83 13.15
C ALA A 144 13.66 11.09 13.71
N ARG A 145 14.06 10.33 14.73
CA ARG A 145 15.41 10.42 15.33
C ARG A 145 16.52 10.13 14.31
N ALA A 146 16.37 9.07 13.51
CA ALA A 146 17.35 8.70 12.50
C ALA A 146 17.53 9.77 11.41
N LEU A 147 16.52 10.61 11.19
CA LEU A 147 16.50 11.66 10.17
C LEU A 147 16.74 13.05 10.76
N GLY A 148 17.23 13.11 12.02
CA GLY A 148 17.67 14.34 12.67
C GLY A 148 16.57 15.18 13.32
N LEU A 149 15.36 14.62 13.49
CA LEU A 149 14.28 15.25 14.24
C LEU A 149 14.29 14.74 15.70
N GLU A 150 13.96 15.61 16.66
CA GLU A 150 13.85 15.20 18.06
C GLU A 150 12.66 14.27 18.30
N HIS A 151 11.51 14.60 17.69
CA HIS A 151 10.26 13.89 17.83
C HIS A 151 9.52 13.76 16.50
N GLN A 152 8.59 12.81 16.40
CA GLN A 152 7.62 12.85 15.31
C GLN A 152 6.72 14.06 15.38
N VAL A 153 6.42 14.61 14.20
CA VAL A 153 5.35 15.59 14.02
C VAL A 153 4.01 14.95 14.43
N GLU A 154 3.18 15.74 15.10
CA GLU A 154 1.84 15.32 15.54
C GLU A 154 1.01 14.72 14.40
N HIS A 155 0.23 13.68 14.70
CA HIS A 155 -0.45 12.84 13.72
C HIS A 155 -1.27 13.63 12.68
N ASP A 156 -2.13 14.55 13.13
CA ASP A 156 -2.99 15.32 12.22
C ASP A 156 -2.19 16.32 11.38
N ARG A 157 -1.16 16.95 11.98
CA ARG A 157 -0.25 17.87 11.29
C ARG A 157 0.53 17.19 10.18
N ARG A 158 0.85 15.89 10.32
CA ARG A 158 1.47 15.11 9.24
C ARG A 158 0.57 14.97 8.02
N TYR A 159 -0.75 14.96 8.20
CA TYR A 159 -1.69 14.96 7.07
C TYR A 159 -1.86 16.35 6.45
N ASP A 160 -1.76 17.43 7.23
CA ASP A 160 -1.75 18.79 6.67
C ASP A 160 -0.51 18.99 5.79
N GLN A 161 0.64 18.53 6.28
CA GLN A 161 1.87 18.48 5.49
C GLN A 161 1.72 17.60 4.24
N ALA A 162 1.02 16.46 4.33
CA ALA A 162 0.77 15.59 3.19
C ALA A 162 -0.14 16.24 2.13
N ASP A 163 -1.15 17.01 2.54
CA ASP A 163 -2.02 17.74 1.63
C ASP A 163 -1.22 18.76 0.80
N GLU A 164 -0.34 19.53 1.45
CA GLU A 164 0.54 20.48 0.74
C GLU A 164 1.59 19.76 -0.13
N TYR A 165 2.13 18.63 0.34
CA TYR A 165 3.06 17.80 -0.44
C TYR A 165 2.45 17.37 -1.78
N LEU A 166 1.21 16.86 -1.73
CA LEU A 166 0.48 16.43 -2.91
C LEU A 166 0.14 17.60 -3.82
N GLU A 167 -0.18 18.78 -3.27
CA GLU A 167 -0.36 19.97 -4.08
C GLU A 167 0.88 20.30 -4.91
N VAL A 168 2.07 20.30 -4.29
CA VAL A 168 3.35 20.50 -4.99
C VAL A 168 3.53 19.44 -6.09
N LEU A 169 3.28 18.17 -5.77
CA LEU A 169 3.40 17.10 -6.75
C LEU A 169 2.40 17.23 -7.91
N TYR A 170 1.15 17.60 -7.66
CA TYR A 170 0.16 17.81 -8.71
C TYR A 170 0.54 18.98 -9.62
N LYS A 171 1.05 20.08 -9.06
CA LYS A 171 1.60 21.20 -9.84
C LYS A 171 2.72 20.72 -10.78
N LEU A 172 3.63 19.89 -10.27
CA LEU A 172 4.75 19.33 -11.05
C LEU A 172 4.29 18.33 -12.12
N PHE A 173 3.48 17.32 -11.75
CA PHE A 173 3.05 16.25 -12.65
C PHE A 173 2.03 16.70 -13.70
N GLU A 174 1.04 17.48 -13.28
CA GLU A 174 -0.11 17.82 -14.13
C GLU A 174 0.09 19.16 -14.84
N GLY A 175 0.75 20.14 -14.20
CA GLY A 175 0.76 21.52 -14.65
C GLY A 175 2.05 22.04 -15.29
N SER A 176 3.21 21.54 -14.87
CA SER A 176 4.49 22.10 -15.32
C SER A 176 4.79 21.88 -16.80
N TRP A 177 4.22 20.84 -17.41
CA TRP A 177 4.35 20.56 -18.84
C TRP A 177 2.96 20.30 -19.42
N GLU A 178 2.52 21.03 -20.44
CA GLU A 178 1.24 20.77 -21.09
C GLU A 178 1.27 19.51 -21.95
N ASP A 179 0.08 19.04 -22.35
CA ASP A 179 -0.03 18.02 -23.40
C ASP A 179 0.49 18.58 -24.74
N GLY A 180 1.30 17.79 -25.44
CA GLY A 180 1.98 18.21 -26.67
C GLY A 180 3.18 19.15 -26.45
N ALA A 181 3.64 19.35 -25.21
CA ALA A 181 4.86 20.12 -24.95
C ALA A 181 6.11 19.47 -25.55
N VAL A 182 6.18 18.13 -25.61
CA VAL A 182 7.26 17.40 -26.28
C VAL A 182 6.91 17.22 -27.76
N LEU A 183 7.75 17.75 -28.65
CA LEU A 183 7.55 17.79 -30.11
C LEU A 183 8.40 16.76 -30.86
N GLU A 184 9.63 16.53 -30.40
CA GLU A 184 10.64 15.68 -31.08
C GLU A 184 10.87 16.04 -32.57
N ASP A 185 10.70 17.32 -32.92
CA ASP A 185 10.84 17.84 -34.28
C ASP A 185 12.32 17.93 -34.68
N ARG A 186 12.83 16.88 -35.32
CA ARG A 186 14.22 16.79 -35.79
C ARG A 186 14.53 17.79 -36.92
N ALA A 187 13.57 18.04 -37.81
CA ALA A 187 13.77 18.93 -38.96
C ALA A 187 13.86 20.39 -38.52
N GLY A 188 12.96 20.82 -37.62
CA GLY A 188 12.98 22.15 -37.01
C GLY A 188 13.93 22.29 -35.82
N ARG A 189 14.64 21.23 -35.41
CA ARG A 189 15.55 21.17 -34.25
C ARG A 189 14.90 21.60 -32.93
N ARG A 190 13.64 21.21 -32.71
CA ARG A 190 12.88 21.52 -31.49
C ARG A 190 12.48 20.25 -30.78
N TYR A 191 13.02 20.02 -29.58
CA TYR A 191 12.61 18.88 -28.76
C TYR A 191 11.28 19.16 -28.04
N ALA A 192 11.08 20.37 -27.53
CA ALA A 192 9.88 20.78 -26.82
C ALA A 192 9.44 22.20 -27.21
N ASP A 193 8.16 22.50 -27.04
CA ASP A 193 7.57 23.84 -27.18
C ASP A 193 7.74 24.63 -25.87
N PRO A 194 8.59 25.68 -25.82
CA PRO A 194 8.82 26.44 -24.60
C PRO A 194 7.58 27.18 -24.10
N ALA A 195 6.59 27.47 -24.96
CA ALA A 195 5.35 28.12 -24.55
C ALA A 195 4.42 27.20 -23.73
N ARG A 196 4.71 25.89 -23.73
CA ARG A 196 3.93 24.83 -23.07
C ARG A 196 4.62 24.23 -21.85
N VAL A 197 5.73 24.83 -21.41
CA VAL A 197 6.50 24.39 -20.25
C VAL A 197 6.54 25.53 -19.24
N HIS A 198 5.96 25.28 -18.08
CA HIS A 198 5.61 26.28 -17.09
C HIS A 198 6.37 26.06 -15.80
N LYS A 199 6.84 27.16 -15.23
CA LYS A 199 7.47 27.18 -13.92
C LYS A 199 6.41 26.92 -12.85
N VAL A 200 6.69 26.01 -11.94
CA VAL A 200 5.91 25.82 -10.72
C VAL A 200 6.48 26.74 -9.66
N GLU A 201 5.63 27.61 -9.14
CA GLU A 201 5.91 28.46 -7.99
C GLU A 201 4.92 28.09 -6.89
N HIS A 202 5.45 27.56 -5.78
CA HIS A 202 4.68 27.15 -4.62
C HIS A 202 5.33 27.72 -3.35
N HIS A 203 4.54 28.44 -2.57
CA HIS A 203 4.92 29.04 -1.29
C HIS A 203 3.82 28.70 -0.28
N GLY A 204 3.95 27.54 0.37
CA GLY A 204 3.03 27.06 1.40
C GLY A 204 3.62 27.14 2.81
N GLU A 205 2.93 26.54 3.78
CA GLU A 205 3.37 26.46 5.18
C GLU A 205 4.57 25.52 5.32
N PHE A 206 4.58 24.42 4.57
CA PHE A 206 5.56 23.34 4.70
C PHE A 206 6.63 23.36 3.62
N TYR A 207 6.31 23.83 2.41
CA TYR A 207 7.17 23.74 1.25
C TYR A 207 7.29 25.07 0.51
N ARG A 208 8.50 25.34 0.07
CA ARG A 208 8.81 26.41 -0.89
C ARG A 208 9.51 25.79 -2.09
N VAL A 209 8.82 25.75 -3.22
CA VAL A 209 9.30 25.11 -4.45
C VAL A 209 9.18 26.08 -5.60
N GLU A 210 10.28 26.28 -6.30
CA GLU A 210 10.39 27.15 -7.45
C GLU A 210 11.20 26.43 -8.53
N GLY A 211 10.57 26.03 -9.62
CA GLY A 211 11.25 25.31 -10.70
C GLY A 211 10.32 24.67 -11.72
N TYR A 212 10.90 24.08 -12.75
CA TYR A 212 10.17 23.27 -13.74
C TYR A 212 10.23 21.80 -13.33
N HIS A 213 9.19 21.01 -13.59
CA HIS A 213 9.30 19.57 -13.46
C HIS A 213 10.38 19.05 -14.41
N LEU A 214 11.28 18.20 -13.93
CA LEU A 214 12.43 17.74 -14.70
C LEU A 214 12.07 16.68 -15.74
N CYS A 215 10.92 16.04 -15.59
CA CYS A 215 10.48 14.96 -16.47
C CYS A 215 9.40 15.46 -17.43
N SER A 216 9.48 15.02 -18.68
CA SER A 216 8.36 15.14 -19.63
C SER A 216 7.13 14.37 -19.12
N PRO A 217 5.91 14.72 -19.58
CA PRO A 217 4.69 14.01 -19.18
C PRO A 217 4.79 12.51 -19.39
N SER A 218 4.67 11.74 -18.31
CA SER A 218 4.62 10.27 -18.34
C SER A 218 3.22 9.76 -18.68
N PRO A 219 3.04 8.45 -18.99
CA PRO A 219 1.75 7.90 -19.40
C PRO A 219 0.60 8.23 -18.43
N GLN A 220 0.83 8.09 -17.13
CA GLN A 220 -0.17 8.43 -16.11
C GLN A 220 -0.09 9.88 -15.63
N ARG A 221 1.02 10.60 -15.89
CA ARG A 221 1.47 11.81 -15.18
C ARG A 221 1.59 11.56 -13.68
N THR A 222 0.49 11.71 -12.95
CA THR A 222 0.41 11.31 -11.55
C THR A 222 0.27 9.78 -11.48
N PRO A 223 1.15 9.07 -10.76
CA PRO A 223 1.03 7.61 -10.59
C PRO A 223 -0.28 7.25 -9.89
N LEU A 224 -0.73 5.99 -9.97
CA LEU A 224 -1.93 5.56 -9.25
C LEU A 224 -1.75 5.80 -7.74
N LEU A 225 -2.67 6.52 -7.10
CA LEU A 225 -2.51 6.91 -5.69
C LEU A 225 -3.15 5.88 -4.75
N PHE A 226 -2.31 5.20 -3.97
CA PHE A 226 -2.72 4.34 -2.87
C PHE A 226 -2.58 5.06 -1.53
N GLN A 227 -3.37 4.65 -0.54
CA GLN A 227 -3.28 5.16 0.83
C GLN A 227 -3.75 4.10 1.84
N ALA A 228 -3.29 4.15 3.09
CA ALA A 228 -3.60 3.13 4.11
C ALA A 228 -4.01 3.70 5.49
N GLY A 229 -4.29 5.01 5.59
CA GLY A 229 -4.62 5.69 6.82
C GLY A 229 -6.09 5.56 7.17
N THR A 230 -6.36 4.97 8.33
CA THR A 230 -7.71 4.62 8.80
C THR A 230 -8.24 5.52 9.92
N SER A 231 -7.43 6.48 10.41
CA SER A 231 -7.88 7.54 11.33
C SER A 231 -8.89 8.48 10.64
N GLU A 232 -9.63 9.28 11.40
CA GLU A 232 -10.62 10.21 10.81
C GLU A 232 -9.98 11.18 9.82
N ARG A 233 -8.86 11.81 10.20
CA ARG A 233 -8.05 12.66 9.32
C ARG A 233 -7.51 11.89 8.12
N GLY A 234 -7.08 10.64 8.32
CA GLY A 234 -6.60 9.75 7.26
C GLY A 234 -7.69 9.37 6.25
N ARG A 235 -8.92 9.09 6.70
CA ARG A 235 -10.05 8.79 5.82
C ARG A 235 -10.49 10.00 5.00
N ARG A 236 -10.51 11.21 5.59
CA ARG A 236 -10.73 12.46 4.84
C ARG A 236 -9.68 12.66 3.74
N PHE A 237 -8.41 12.47 4.09
CA PHE A 237 -7.31 12.53 3.14
C PHE A 237 -7.45 11.49 2.02
N ALA A 238 -7.80 10.26 2.37
CA ALA A 238 -8.04 9.18 1.41
C ALA A 238 -9.22 9.49 0.47
N GLY A 239 -10.36 9.94 1.02
CA GLY A 239 -11.51 10.36 0.22
C GLY A 239 -11.15 11.48 -0.76
N ARG A 240 -10.28 12.41 -0.36
CA ARG A 240 -9.81 13.50 -1.22
C ARG A 240 -8.85 13.05 -2.33
N HIS A 241 -7.87 12.20 -2.05
CA HIS A 241 -6.75 11.92 -2.96
C HIS A 241 -6.56 10.47 -3.40
N ALA A 242 -7.00 9.50 -2.62
CA ALA A 242 -6.69 8.10 -2.92
C ALA A 242 -7.55 7.58 -4.08
N GLU A 243 -6.96 6.72 -4.91
CA GLU A 243 -7.63 5.92 -5.94
C GLU A 243 -7.72 4.46 -5.48
N GLY A 244 -6.77 3.99 -4.67
CA GLY A 244 -6.85 2.73 -3.94
C GLY A 244 -6.64 2.94 -2.44
N VAL A 245 -7.45 2.31 -1.60
CA VAL A 245 -7.29 2.39 -0.13
C VAL A 245 -7.13 1.00 0.44
N PHE A 246 -6.07 0.84 1.24
CA PHE A 246 -5.79 -0.37 1.98
C PHE A 246 -6.44 -0.29 3.36
N ILE A 247 -7.37 -1.21 3.64
CA ILE A 247 -8.05 -1.34 4.93
C ILE A 247 -7.74 -2.68 5.60
N THR A 248 -7.99 -2.72 6.90
CA THR A 248 -7.79 -3.92 7.72
C THR A 248 -9.02 -4.16 8.59
N GLY A 249 -9.39 -5.42 8.80
CA GLY A 249 -10.46 -5.78 9.70
C GLY A 249 -10.56 -7.28 9.91
N GLN A 250 -11.29 -7.68 10.97
CA GLN A 250 -11.52 -9.09 11.33
C GLN A 250 -12.97 -9.52 11.08
N HIS A 251 -13.91 -8.58 11.08
CA HIS A 251 -15.34 -8.85 10.98
C HIS A 251 -15.94 -8.17 9.75
N PRO A 252 -16.69 -8.89 8.90
CA PRO A 252 -17.31 -8.33 7.69
C PRO A 252 -18.12 -7.06 7.94
N GLN A 253 -18.93 -7.01 9.00
CA GLN A 253 -19.74 -5.84 9.31
C GLN A 253 -18.91 -4.57 9.58
N ALA A 254 -17.80 -4.70 10.30
CA ALA A 254 -16.89 -3.58 10.58
C ALA A 254 -16.15 -3.14 9.32
N VAL A 255 -15.78 -4.10 8.45
CA VAL A 255 -15.14 -3.81 7.16
C VAL A 255 -16.13 -3.09 6.22
N ALA A 256 -17.38 -3.55 6.15
CA ALA A 256 -18.44 -2.92 5.37
C ALA A 256 -18.68 -1.46 5.80
N GLU A 257 -18.65 -1.19 7.10
CA GLU A 257 -18.73 0.18 7.62
C GLU A 257 -17.52 1.03 7.23
N GLN A 258 -16.30 0.50 7.31
CA GLN A 258 -15.11 1.21 6.84
C GLN A 258 -15.18 1.53 5.34
N VAL A 259 -15.63 0.57 4.51
CA VAL A 259 -15.84 0.77 3.06
C VAL A 259 -16.84 1.91 2.82
N ARG A 260 -18.00 1.87 3.49
CA ARG A 260 -19.00 2.95 3.39
C ARG A 260 -18.43 4.31 3.77
N GLN A 261 -17.70 4.40 4.88
CA GLN A 261 -17.11 5.65 5.35
C GLN A 261 -16.10 6.23 4.36
N VAL A 262 -15.19 5.42 3.83
CA VAL A 262 -14.20 5.91 2.85
C VAL A 262 -14.88 6.40 1.57
N ARG A 263 -15.88 5.67 1.07
CA ARG A 263 -16.65 6.11 -0.10
C ARG A 263 -17.45 7.38 0.18
N ALA A 264 -17.99 7.55 1.39
CA ALA A 264 -18.68 8.77 1.80
C ALA A 264 -17.74 9.99 1.85
N GLU A 265 -16.50 9.81 2.32
CA GLU A 265 -15.48 10.86 2.30
C GLU A 265 -15.09 11.27 0.86
N ALA A 266 -15.06 10.30 -0.07
CA ALA A 266 -14.87 10.62 -1.49
C ALA A 266 -16.01 11.50 -2.05
N VAL A 267 -17.26 11.15 -1.71
CA VAL A 267 -18.44 11.95 -2.09
C VAL A 267 -18.40 13.34 -1.45
N ALA A 268 -18.05 13.46 -0.17
CA ALA A 268 -17.89 14.74 0.52
C ALA A 268 -16.80 15.61 -0.14
N ALA A 269 -15.76 15.00 -0.71
CA ALA A 269 -14.71 15.67 -1.48
C ALA A 269 -15.11 16.00 -2.93
N GLY A 270 -16.36 15.75 -3.36
CA GLY A 270 -16.85 16.02 -4.71
C GLY A 270 -16.47 14.96 -5.75
N ARG A 271 -16.06 13.76 -5.32
CA ARG A 271 -15.71 12.62 -6.17
C ARG A 271 -16.83 11.57 -6.14
N PRO A 272 -17.03 10.76 -7.19
CA PRO A 272 -18.00 9.67 -7.11
C PRO A 272 -17.53 8.58 -6.14
N ALA A 273 -18.47 7.85 -5.54
CA ALA A 273 -18.19 6.84 -4.52
C ALA A 273 -17.30 5.68 -5.00
N ASP A 274 -17.28 5.42 -6.31
CA ASP A 274 -16.46 4.39 -6.97
C ASP A 274 -15.11 4.91 -7.49
N ALA A 275 -14.78 6.18 -7.22
CA ALA A 275 -13.45 6.76 -7.48
C ALA A 275 -12.34 6.15 -6.62
N VAL A 276 -12.69 5.35 -5.61
CA VAL A 276 -11.78 4.69 -4.69
C VAL A 276 -12.04 3.18 -4.71
N LYS A 277 -11.00 2.40 -4.99
CA LYS A 277 -11.00 0.93 -4.86
C LYS A 277 -10.52 0.53 -3.47
N LEU A 278 -11.27 -0.33 -2.78
CA LEU A 278 -10.93 -0.77 -1.43
C LEU A 278 -10.32 -2.18 -1.44
N PHE A 279 -9.15 -2.31 -0.82
CA PHE A 279 -8.40 -3.55 -0.69
C PHE A 279 -8.28 -3.95 0.77
N MET A 280 -8.65 -5.18 1.11
CA MET A 280 -8.43 -5.71 2.47
C MET A 280 -7.21 -6.62 2.53
N GLY A 281 -6.45 -6.51 3.61
CA GLY A 281 -5.32 -7.40 3.88
C GLY A 281 -5.79 -8.77 4.32
N LEU A 282 -5.27 -9.82 3.72
CA LEU A 282 -5.74 -11.19 3.93
C LEU A 282 -4.59 -12.19 3.79
N THR A 283 -4.59 -13.23 4.60
CA THR A 283 -3.70 -14.39 4.47
C THR A 283 -4.51 -15.57 3.92
N VAL A 284 -3.94 -16.31 2.96
CA VAL A 284 -4.55 -17.53 2.43
C VAL A 284 -3.57 -18.68 2.55
N ILE A 285 -4.05 -19.81 3.08
CA ILE A 285 -3.35 -21.09 3.08
C ILE A 285 -4.24 -22.08 2.36
N VAL A 286 -3.83 -22.45 1.15
CA VAL A 286 -4.59 -23.33 0.26
C VAL A 286 -3.79 -24.58 -0.06
N ALA A 287 -4.51 -25.68 -0.19
CA ALA A 287 -4.01 -26.97 -0.68
C ALA A 287 -5.13 -27.67 -1.46
N PRO A 288 -4.86 -28.79 -2.16
CA PRO A 288 -5.88 -29.49 -2.97
C PRO A 288 -7.13 -29.89 -2.18
N SER A 289 -6.98 -30.23 -0.89
CA SER A 289 -8.09 -30.54 0.02
C SER A 289 -8.04 -29.73 1.30
N GLU A 290 -9.17 -29.68 2.02
CA GLU A 290 -9.25 -29.03 3.33
C GLU A 290 -8.30 -29.67 4.35
N ALA A 291 -8.17 -31.00 4.34
CA ALA A 291 -7.28 -31.72 5.24
C ALA A 291 -5.82 -31.31 5.01
N GLU A 292 -5.37 -31.30 3.75
CA GLU A 292 -4.02 -30.88 3.39
C GLU A 292 -3.78 -29.39 3.72
N ALA A 293 -4.79 -28.53 3.59
CA ALA A 293 -4.66 -27.11 3.93
C ALA A 293 -4.50 -26.92 5.45
N ARG A 294 -5.22 -27.72 6.25
CA ARG A 294 -5.08 -27.74 7.71
C ARG A 294 -3.72 -28.29 8.14
N ASP A 295 -3.21 -29.32 7.48
CA ASP A 295 -1.88 -29.87 7.73
C ASP A 295 -0.78 -28.85 7.40
N LYS A 296 -0.90 -28.15 6.26
CA LYS A 296 -0.02 -27.04 5.87
C LYS A 296 -0.09 -25.87 6.87
N HIS A 297 -1.28 -25.52 7.35
CA HIS A 297 -1.44 -24.50 8.39
C HIS A 297 -0.77 -24.92 9.70
N ALA A 298 -0.98 -26.16 10.15
CA ALA A 298 -0.33 -26.71 11.34
C ALA A 298 1.19 -26.77 11.19
N GLU A 299 1.69 -27.01 9.98
CA GLU A 299 3.12 -26.89 9.66
C GLU A 299 3.63 -25.47 9.82
N TYR A 300 2.97 -24.48 9.22
CA TYR A 300 3.38 -23.07 9.32
C TYR A 300 3.39 -22.57 10.77
N LEU A 301 2.43 -22.99 11.59
CA LEU A 301 2.39 -22.66 13.02
C LEU A 301 3.62 -23.15 13.80
N ARG A 302 4.34 -24.18 13.34
CA ARG A 302 5.58 -24.65 13.99
C ARG A 302 6.76 -23.70 13.76
N TYR A 303 6.72 -22.89 12.71
CA TYR A 303 7.77 -21.94 12.33
C TYR A 303 7.41 -20.48 12.66
N ALA A 304 6.12 -20.20 12.81
CA ALA A 304 5.65 -18.86 13.13
C ALA A 304 6.12 -18.38 14.52
N SER A 305 6.30 -17.07 14.64
CA SER A 305 6.68 -16.41 15.89
C SER A 305 5.59 -15.43 16.34
N PRO A 306 4.67 -15.86 17.23
CA PRO A 306 3.66 -14.97 17.79
C PRO A 306 4.24 -13.82 18.60
N GLU A 307 5.40 -14.02 19.26
CA GLU A 307 6.08 -12.95 19.99
C GLU A 307 6.64 -11.89 19.04
N ALA A 308 7.17 -12.27 17.87
CA ALA A 308 7.56 -11.31 16.85
C ALA A 308 6.35 -10.52 16.31
N GLY A 309 5.21 -11.19 16.13
CA GLY A 309 3.92 -10.52 15.85
C GLY A 309 3.54 -9.48 16.91
N LEU A 310 3.69 -9.84 18.18
CA LEU A 310 3.45 -8.94 19.30
C LEU A 310 4.40 -7.75 19.30
N ALA A 311 5.69 -7.96 19.00
CA ALA A 311 6.70 -6.90 18.96
C ALA A 311 6.46 -5.90 17.80
N HIS A 312 6.05 -6.41 16.64
CA HIS A 312 5.57 -5.58 15.52
C HIS A 312 4.37 -4.73 15.97
N LEU A 313 3.36 -5.35 16.60
CA LEU A 313 2.18 -4.63 17.09
C LEU A 313 2.56 -3.56 18.13
N SER A 314 3.46 -3.87 19.06
CA SER A 314 3.94 -2.94 20.08
C SER A 314 4.41 -1.61 19.51
N SER A 315 5.24 -1.63 18.47
CA SER A 315 5.70 -0.38 17.85
C SER A 315 4.63 0.26 16.95
N SER A 316 3.68 -0.52 16.44
CA SER A 316 2.52 0.02 15.70
C SER A 316 1.58 0.84 16.57
N ILE A 317 1.43 0.48 17.85
CA ILE A 317 0.57 1.17 18.81
C ILE A 317 1.33 2.04 19.81
N GLY A 318 2.66 1.98 19.83
CA GLY A 318 3.51 2.74 20.74
C GLY A 318 3.43 2.27 22.20
N ILE A 319 3.03 1.02 22.45
CA ILE A 319 2.89 0.46 23.80
C ILE A 319 3.80 -0.77 23.90
N ASP A 320 4.64 -0.81 24.93
CA ASP A 320 5.45 -1.99 25.24
C ASP A 320 4.56 -3.11 25.84
N LEU A 321 4.20 -4.08 25.01
CA LEU A 321 3.36 -5.22 25.39
C LEU A 321 4.15 -6.26 26.19
N ALA A 322 5.47 -6.12 26.31
CA ALA A 322 6.27 -6.97 27.18
C ALA A 322 5.98 -6.71 28.66
N ALA A 323 5.64 -5.47 29.01
CA ALA A 323 5.38 -5.02 30.38
C ALA A 323 4.07 -5.59 30.98
N TYR A 324 3.17 -6.12 30.15
CA TYR A 324 1.88 -6.67 30.58
C TYR A 324 1.98 -8.16 30.94
N GLY A 325 1.28 -8.55 32.00
CA GLY A 325 1.01 -9.96 32.29
C GLY A 325 0.16 -10.62 31.18
N LEU A 326 0.19 -11.95 31.05
CA LEU A 326 -0.52 -12.67 29.99
C LEU A 326 -2.03 -12.38 29.95
N ASP A 327 -2.64 -12.31 31.13
CA ASP A 327 -4.08 -12.10 31.31
C ASP A 327 -4.41 -10.69 31.82
N GLU A 328 -3.41 -9.80 31.87
CA GLU A 328 -3.60 -8.41 32.24
C GLU A 328 -4.29 -7.64 31.09
N PRO A 329 -5.38 -6.90 31.36
CA PRO A 329 -6.03 -6.07 30.37
C PRO A 329 -5.12 -4.94 29.87
N ILE A 330 -5.02 -4.79 28.55
CA ILE A 330 -4.24 -3.71 27.93
C ILE A 330 -5.00 -2.40 28.10
N ARG A 331 -4.37 -1.44 28.79
CA ARG A 331 -4.98 -0.14 29.08
C ARG A 331 -4.71 0.85 27.96
N TYR A 332 -5.65 1.79 27.75
CA TYR A 332 -5.42 2.91 26.85
C TYR A 332 -4.29 3.80 27.31
N GLN A 333 -3.38 4.03 26.36
CA GLN A 333 -2.37 5.06 26.43
C GLN A 333 -2.48 5.84 25.12
N LYS A 334 -2.61 7.17 25.21
CA LYS A 334 -2.55 8.02 24.01
C LYS A 334 -1.11 7.98 23.50
N THR A 335 -0.92 7.57 22.25
CA THR A 335 0.40 7.53 21.59
C THR A 335 0.32 8.25 20.24
N ASN A 336 1.48 8.68 19.72
CA ASN A 336 1.59 9.26 18.38
C ASN A 336 1.69 8.21 17.25
N ALA A 337 1.47 6.93 17.59
CA ALA A 337 1.55 5.79 16.68
C ALA A 337 0.25 5.61 15.86
N ILE A 338 -0.01 4.41 15.31
CA ILE A 338 -1.19 4.17 14.48
C ILE A 338 -2.47 4.19 15.33
N GLU A 339 -3.14 5.35 15.35
CA GLU A 339 -4.27 5.63 16.25
C GLU A 339 -5.42 4.62 16.13
N SER A 340 -5.79 4.21 14.92
CA SER A 340 -6.89 3.28 14.69
C SER A 340 -6.62 1.88 15.27
N VAL A 341 -5.38 1.42 15.16
CA VAL A 341 -4.93 0.14 15.71
C VAL A 341 -4.89 0.23 17.22
N ALA A 342 -4.34 1.32 17.79
CA ALA A 342 -4.32 1.55 19.23
C ALA A 342 -5.74 1.51 19.82
N ARG A 343 -6.68 2.31 19.27
CA ARG A 343 -8.08 2.39 19.74
C ARG A 343 -8.77 1.02 19.78
N THR A 344 -8.47 0.12 18.85
CA THR A 344 -9.06 -1.23 18.81
C THR A 344 -8.71 -2.07 20.04
N PHE A 345 -7.47 -1.96 20.52
CA PHE A 345 -6.99 -2.78 21.64
C PHE A 345 -7.26 -2.14 23.00
N THR A 346 -7.36 -0.82 23.03
CA THR A 346 -7.37 -0.05 24.28
C THR A 346 -8.73 0.49 24.69
N ALA A 347 -9.77 0.32 23.87
CA ALA A 347 -11.12 0.78 24.20
C ALA A 347 -11.57 0.25 25.58
N ALA A 348 -12.29 1.07 26.35
CA ALA A 348 -12.81 0.65 27.65
C ALA A 348 -13.67 -0.62 27.50
N GLY A 349 -13.34 -1.67 28.26
CA GLY A 349 -14.04 -2.95 28.18
C GLY A 349 -13.66 -3.83 26.97
N SER A 350 -12.60 -3.50 26.23
CA SER A 350 -12.15 -4.30 25.06
C SER A 350 -11.81 -5.75 25.42
N GLY A 351 -11.36 -5.99 26.66
CA GLY A 351 -10.99 -7.31 27.16
C GLY A 351 -9.76 -7.90 26.45
N TRP A 352 -8.98 -7.09 25.74
CA TRP A 352 -7.73 -7.54 25.11
C TRP A 352 -6.65 -7.75 26.16
N THR A 353 -6.00 -8.91 26.06
CA THR A 353 -4.87 -9.31 26.89
C THR A 353 -3.73 -9.76 26.00
N LYS A 354 -2.51 -9.81 26.54
CA LYS A 354 -1.35 -10.33 25.82
C LYS A 354 -1.57 -11.76 25.31
N ARG A 355 -2.28 -12.62 26.07
CA ARG A 355 -2.66 -13.97 25.64
C ARG A 355 -3.50 -13.96 24.36
N LYS A 356 -4.58 -13.17 24.32
CA LYS A 356 -5.44 -13.06 23.14
C LYS A 356 -4.68 -12.51 21.93
N LEU A 357 -3.75 -11.58 22.15
CA LEU A 357 -2.89 -11.08 21.08
C LEU A 357 -1.97 -12.17 20.53
N LEU A 358 -1.33 -12.96 21.40
CA LEU A 358 -0.50 -14.10 20.98
C LEU A 358 -1.33 -15.15 20.21
N GLU A 359 -2.56 -15.43 20.65
CA GLU A 359 -3.49 -16.31 19.93
C GLU A 359 -3.88 -15.75 18.56
N GLN A 360 -4.18 -14.44 18.48
CA GLN A 360 -4.49 -13.78 17.20
C GLN A 360 -3.28 -13.78 16.26
N HIS A 361 -2.08 -13.61 16.78
CA HIS A 361 -0.83 -13.59 16.03
C HIS A 361 -0.19 -14.99 15.97
N ALA A 362 -0.97 -16.07 16.03
CA ALA A 362 -0.43 -17.43 16.00
C ALA A 362 0.48 -17.69 14.78
N LEU A 363 0.19 -17.07 13.63
CA LEU A 363 1.03 -17.11 12.41
C LEU A 363 2.09 -15.98 12.35
N GLY A 364 2.30 -15.27 13.44
CA GLY A 364 3.16 -14.08 13.53
C GLY A 364 2.55 -12.81 12.95
N GLY A 365 1.44 -12.89 12.22
CA GLY A 365 0.74 -11.76 11.59
C GLY A 365 -0.65 -11.50 12.15
N ARG A 366 -1.17 -10.30 11.89
CA ARG A 366 -2.47 -9.83 12.40
C ARG A 366 -3.65 -9.97 11.42
N TYR A 367 -3.40 -10.36 10.18
CA TYR A 367 -4.44 -10.38 9.15
C TYR A 367 -5.34 -11.60 9.27
N PRO A 368 -6.64 -11.49 8.92
CA PRO A 368 -7.52 -12.64 8.86
C PRO A 368 -6.91 -13.71 7.94
N THR A 369 -7.03 -14.98 8.34
CA THR A 369 -6.46 -16.11 7.62
C THR A 369 -7.57 -17.04 7.14
N ILE A 370 -7.58 -17.35 5.86
CA ILE A 370 -8.45 -18.36 5.26
C ILE A 370 -7.61 -19.61 5.02
N VAL A 371 -8.06 -20.74 5.56
CA VAL A 371 -7.43 -22.05 5.39
C VAL A 371 -8.44 -23.00 4.77
N GLY A 372 -8.12 -23.62 3.64
CA GLY A 372 -9.03 -24.61 3.04
C GLY A 372 -8.67 -25.06 1.64
N SER A 373 -9.58 -25.84 1.05
CA SER A 373 -9.56 -26.23 -0.37
C SER A 373 -9.79 -25.02 -1.29
N PRO A 374 -9.51 -25.13 -2.60
CA PRO A 374 -9.70 -24.03 -3.53
C PRO A 374 -11.13 -23.50 -3.54
N GLN A 375 -12.13 -24.40 -3.46
CA GLN A 375 -13.54 -24.03 -3.41
C GLN A 375 -13.87 -23.22 -2.16
N GLN A 376 -13.42 -23.66 -0.99
CA GLN A 376 -13.65 -22.97 0.28
C GLN A 376 -12.99 -21.58 0.30
N VAL A 377 -11.78 -21.46 -0.25
CA VAL A 377 -11.11 -20.16 -0.38
C VAL A 377 -11.91 -19.25 -1.32
N ALA A 378 -12.31 -19.72 -2.49
CA ALA A 378 -13.10 -18.95 -3.43
C ALA A 378 -14.46 -18.52 -2.86
N ASP A 379 -15.14 -19.41 -2.12
CA ASP A 379 -16.39 -19.10 -1.40
C ASP A 379 -16.18 -17.99 -0.36
N ALA A 380 -15.12 -18.10 0.45
CA ALA A 380 -14.82 -17.12 1.47
C ALA A 380 -14.46 -15.74 0.88
N LEU A 381 -13.66 -15.70 -0.20
CA LEU A 381 -13.34 -14.46 -0.91
C LEU A 381 -14.60 -13.82 -1.52
N ALA A 382 -15.46 -14.61 -2.17
CA ALA A 382 -16.72 -14.13 -2.72
C ALA A 382 -17.64 -13.56 -1.63
N ASN A 383 -17.74 -14.25 -0.50
CA ASN A 383 -18.54 -13.81 0.64
C ASN A 383 -18.02 -12.49 1.24
N TRP A 384 -16.69 -12.30 1.32
CA TRP A 384 -16.12 -11.01 1.75
C TRP A 384 -16.54 -9.87 0.81
N ILE A 385 -16.43 -10.06 -0.51
CA ILE A 385 -16.84 -9.03 -1.49
C ILE A 385 -18.32 -8.71 -1.35
N GLU A 386 -19.18 -9.74 -1.28
CA GLU A 386 -20.63 -9.59 -1.21
C GLU A 386 -21.09 -8.88 0.08
N GLN A 387 -20.50 -9.22 1.23
CA GLN A 387 -20.92 -8.64 2.51
C GLN A 387 -20.37 -7.23 2.77
N THR A 388 -19.31 -6.83 2.07
CA THR A 388 -18.57 -5.61 2.42
C THR A 388 -18.43 -4.57 1.32
N ASP A 389 -18.73 -4.94 0.07
CA ASP A 389 -18.44 -4.12 -1.13
C ASP A 389 -16.95 -3.74 -1.30
N LEU A 390 -16.05 -4.59 -0.77
CA LEU A 390 -14.64 -4.56 -1.14
C LEU A 390 -14.46 -4.70 -2.66
N ASP A 391 -13.39 -4.12 -3.19
CA ASP A 391 -13.01 -4.28 -4.59
C ASP A 391 -11.96 -5.39 -4.76
N GLY A 392 -11.19 -5.70 -3.71
CA GLY A 392 -10.13 -6.68 -3.80
C GLY A 392 -9.38 -6.96 -2.50
N PHE A 393 -8.27 -7.65 -2.64
CA PHE A 393 -7.44 -8.09 -1.52
C PHE A 393 -5.95 -7.81 -1.74
N ASN A 394 -5.29 -7.42 -0.66
CA ASN A 394 -3.83 -7.41 -0.53
C ASN A 394 -3.42 -8.71 0.15
N LEU A 395 -2.98 -9.70 -0.64
CA LEU A 395 -2.63 -11.03 -0.15
C LEU A 395 -1.25 -11.03 0.49
N THR A 396 -1.21 -11.23 1.80
CA THR A 396 0.05 -11.32 2.55
C THR A 396 0.74 -12.64 2.25
N ARG A 397 2.08 -12.63 2.21
CA ARG A 397 2.86 -13.87 2.11
C ARG A 397 2.96 -14.58 3.46
N THR A 398 2.86 -15.91 3.43
CA THR A 398 3.38 -16.79 4.48
C THR A 398 4.76 -17.27 4.03
N VAL A 399 4.91 -18.54 3.67
CA VAL A 399 6.11 -19.07 2.99
C VAL A 399 6.15 -18.52 1.57
N THR A 400 7.25 -17.87 1.17
CA THR A 400 7.39 -17.22 -0.15
C THR A 400 8.47 -17.87 -1.00
N PRO A 401 8.24 -18.09 -2.32
CA PRO A 401 7.05 -17.72 -3.10
C PRO A 401 5.89 -18.73 -3.03
N GLU A 402 6.02 -19.82 -2.27
CA GLU A 402 5.06 -20.94 -2.24
C GLU A 402 3.60 -20.49 -2.04
N SER A 403 3.33 -19.62 -1.06
CA SER A 403 1.96 -19.13 -0.80
C SER A 403 1.32 -18.41 -1.98
N TYR A 404 2.09 -17.67 -2.78
CA TYR A 404 1.60 -17.06 -4.01
C TYR A 404 1.43 -18.09 -5.12
N ALA A 405 2.38 -19.03 -5.27
CA ALA A 405 2.29 -20.09 -6.26
C ALA A 405 1.05 -20.97 -6.03
N ASP A 406 0.81 -21.41 -4.80
CA ASP A 406 -0.37 -22.19 -4.42
C ASP A 406 -1.68 -21.45 -4.73
N PHE A 407 -1.76 -20.15 -4.38
CA PHE A 407 -2.94 -19.34 -4.69
C PHE A 407 -3.17 -19.26 -6.20
N ILE A 408 -2.11 -19.04 -6.98
CA ILE A 408 -2.16 -18.92 -8.43
C ILE A 408 -2.57 -20.25 -9.07
N ASP A 409 -2.02 -21.36 -8.61
CA ASP A 409 -2.21 -22.65 -9.27
C ASP A 409 -3.54 -23.30 -8.85
N LEU A 410 -4.06 -22.97 -7.66
CA LEU A 410 -5.26 -23.60 -7.10
C LEU A 410 -6.48 -22.67 -7.06
N VAL A 411 -6.33 -21.42 -6.61
CA VAL A 411 -7.48 -20.52 -6.36
C VAL A 411 -7.84 -19.69 -7.58
N VAL A 412 -6.87 -19.21 -8.35
CA VAL A 412 -7.14 -18.41 -9.57
C VAL A 412 -8.04 -19.16 -10.56
N PRO A 413 -7.79 -20.44 -10.91
CA PRO A 413 -8.69 -21.19 -11.80
C PRO A 413 -10.10 -21.34 -11.24
N GLU A 414 -10.24 -21.53 -9.92
CA GLU A 414 -11.54 -21.63 -9.24
C GLU A 414 -12.30 -20.28 -9.28
N LEU A 415 -11.61 -19.15 -9.09
CA LEU A 415 -12.24 -17.84 -9.23
C LEU A 415 -12.63 -17.52 -10.69
N GLN A 416 -11.80 -17.94 -11.66
CA GLN A 416 -12.08 -17.76 -13.08
C GLN A 416 -13.27 -18.60 -13.55
N SER A 417 -13.39 -19.86 -13.11
CA SER A 417 -14.53 -20.72 -13.46
C SER A 417 -15.87 -20.15 -12.96
N ARG A 418 -15.83 -19.36 -11.88
CA ARG A 418 -16.96 -18.65 -11.28
C ARG A 418 -17.21 -17.25 -11.87
N GLY A 419 -16.37 -16.79 -12.81
CA GLY A 419 -16.44 -15.44 -13.37
C GLY A 419 -16.11 -14.32 -12.37
N LEU A 420 -15.46 -14.65 -11.24
CA LEU A 420 -15.08 -13.69 -10.19
C LEU A 420 -13.70 -13.07 -10.42
N TYR A 421 -12.92 -13.62 -11.36
CA TYR A 421 -11.58 -13.14 -11.66
C TYR A 421 -11.35 -13.09 -13.16
N LYS A 422 -10.48 -12.17 -13.58
CA LYS A 422 -10.15 -11.97 -15.00
C LYS A 422 -9.37 -13.16 -15.55
N THR A 423 -9.53 -13.43 -16.85
CA THR A 423 -8.84 -14.49 -17.58
C THR A 423 -7.71 -13.97 -18.48
N ALA A 424 -7.63 -12.65 -18.64
CA ALA A 424 -6.53 -11.95 -19.30
C ALA A 424 -6.44 -10.51 -18.75
N TYR A 425 -5.29 -9.86 -18.95
CA TYR A 425 -5.15 -8.45 -18.64
C TYR A 425 -5.85 -7.58 -19.67
N ALA A 426 -6.51 -6.52 -19.20
CA ALA A 426 -6.84 -5.38 -20.04
C ALA A 426 -5.55 -4.64 -20.48
N ALA A 427 -5.60 -4.03 -21.66
CA ALA A 427 -4.53 -3.16 -22.13
C ALA A 427 -4.51 -1.85 -21.33
N GLY A 428 -3.39 -1.12 -21.41
CA GLY A 428 -3.22 0.19 -20.79
C GLY A 428 -2.46 0.21 -19.47
N SER A 429 -2.40 1.41 -18.90
CA SER A 429 -1.82 1.75 -17.61
C SER A 429 -2.51 1.03 -16.45
N LEU A 430 -1.90 1.12 -15.27
CA LEU A 430 -2.47 0.57 -14.03
C LEU A 430 -3.82 1.24 -13.71
N ARG A 431 -3.92 2.57 -13.85
CA ARG A 431 -5.18 3.30 -13.67
C ARG A 431 -6.28 2.84 -14.64
N GLU A 432 -5.97 2.67 -15.92
CA GLU A 432 -6.93 2.16 -16.92
C GLU A 432 -7.45 0.77 -16.55
N LYS A 433 -6.59 -0.13 -16.07
CA LYS A 433 -6.98 -1.48 -15.66
C LYS A 433 -7.94 -1.49 -14.46
N LEU A 434 -7.77 -0.57 -13.51
CA LEU A 434 -8.59 -0.52 -12.29
C LEU A 434 -9.96 0.17 -12.51
N PHE A 435 -10.01 1.17 -13.39
CA PHE A 435 -11.19 2.03 -13.54
C PHE A 435 -11.88 1.93 -14.90
N ALA A 436 -11.27 1.26 -15.89
CA ALA A 436 -11.74 1.25 -17.28
C ALA A 436 -12.00 2.66 -17.85
N ALA A 437 -11.26 3.65 -17.35
CA ALA A 437 -11.29 5.05 -17.74
C ALA A 437 -9.98 5.40 -18.47
N GLY A 438 -9.60 6.67 -18.55
CA GLY A 438 -8.31 7.09 -19.11
C GLY A 438 -7.12 6.88 -18.16
N PRO A 439 -5.88 7.03 -18.67
CA PRO A 439 -4.65 6.85 -17.88
C PRO A 439 -4.37 8.00 -16.91
N ARG A 440 -5.06 9.13 -17.09
CA ARG A 440 -4.93 10.35 -16.30
C ARG A 440 -5.92 10.36 -15.11
N LEU A 441 -5.64 11.16 -14.10
CA LEU A 441 -6.61 11.45 -13.03
C LEU A 441 -7.96 11.92 -13.60
N PRO A 442 -9.12 11.51 -13.06
CA PRO A 442 -10.41 12.00 -13.54
C PRO A 442 -10.59 13.49 -13.19
N ALA A 443 -11.49 14.18 -13.90
CA ALA A 443 -11.74 15.61 -13.69
C ALA A 443 -12.23 15.95 -12.27
N SER A 444 -12.86 14.99 -11.59
CA SER A 444 -13.29 15.12 -10.18
C SER A 444 -12.14 15.04 -9.18
N HIS A 445 -10.95 14.56 -9.58
CA HIS A 445 -9.81 14.43 -8.69
C HIS A 445 -9.13 15.79 -8.48
N PRO A 446 -8.75 16.19 -7.25
CA PRO A 446 -8.15 17.50 -6.97
C PRO A 446 -6.88 17.78 -7.80
N GLY A 447 -6.09 16.75 -8.09
CA GLY A 447 -4.91 16.86 -8.96
C GLY A 447 -5.22 17.38 -10.37
N ALA A 448 -6.41 17.10 -10.92
CA ALA A 448 -6.79 17.54 -12.26
C ALA A 448 -6.96 19.07 -12.37
N ALA A 449 -7.19 19.77 -11.24
CA ALA A 449 -7.30 21.23 -11.21
C ALA A 449 -5.98 21.92 -11.58
N TRP A 450 -4.85 21.21 -11.50
CA TRP A 450 -3.50 21.74 -11.74
C TRP A 450 -3.00 21.57 -13.17
N ARG A 451 -3.80 20.99 -14.08
CA ARG A 451 -3.42 20.85 -15.51
C ARG A 451 -3.19 22.16 -16.24
N ASP A 452 -3.80 23.23 -15.74
CA ASP A 452 -3.63 24.59 -16.24
C ASP A 452 -3.24 25.47 -15.05
N LEU A 453 -1.93 25.73 -14.92
CA LEU A 453 -1.38 26.53 -13.82
C LEU A 453 -1.86 27.98 -13.88
N SER A 454 -2.14 28.52 -15.06
CA SER A 454 -2.62 29.89 -15.23
C SER A 454 -4.01 30.07 -14.60
N ARG A 455 -4.94 29.16 -14.90
CA ARG A 455 -6.27 29.13 -14.28
C ARG A 455 -6.21 28.82 -12.79
N ALA A 456 -5.24 28.04 -12.34
CA ALA A 456 -5.07 27.75 -10.92
C ALA A 456 -4.63 29.01 -10.14
N ALA A 457 -3.71 29.81 -10.68
CA ALA A 457 -3.30 31.09 -10.10
C ALA A 457 -4.46 32.10 -10.01
N GLU A 458 -5.30 32.19 -11.05
CA GLU A 458 -6.49 33.05 -11.05
C GLU A 458 -7.51 32.67 -9.97
N ARG A 459 -7.67 31.37 -9.68
CA ARG A 459 -8.54 30.90 -8.58
C ARG A 459 -7.99 31.28 -7.22
N ALA A 460 -6.68 31.16 -7.02
CA ALA A 460 -6.04 31.53 -5.76
C ALA A 460 -6.14 33.03 -5.45
N LEU A 461 -6.20 33.89 -6.47
CA LEU A 461 -6.42 35.33 -6.30
C LEU A 461 -7.87 35.71 -5.97
N ARG A 462 -8.84 34.79 -6.16
CA ARG A 462 -10.28 35.02 -5.95
C ARG A 462 -10.84 34.39 -4.67
N ALA A 463 -10.11 33.45 -4.08
CA ALA A 463 -10.41 32.82 -2.79
C ALA A 463 -9.73 33.59 -1.66
#